data_AF-A0A250VEH8-F1
#
_entry.id   AF-A0A250VEH8-F1
#
_cell.length_a   1.000
_cell.length_b   1.000
_cell.length_c   1.000
_cell.angle_alpha   90.00
_cell.angle_beta   90.00
_cell.angle_gamma   90.00
#
_symmetry.space_group_name_H-M   'P 1'
#
loop_
_entity.id
_entity.type
_entity.pdbx_description
1 polymer ?
#
loop_
_entity_poly.entity_id
_entity_poly.type
_entity_poly.pdbx_seq_one_letter_code
_entity_poly.pdbx_strand_id
1 'polypeptide(L)'
;MQNPKYAVAAYSNRGVGESIWALCKDATDELYADPLPPPRVRYDLLGCAPRGELAGAVELARATGSAPLGGLLVWTLDATHTPVGEEWPLEYARVLGDRPCALDPTLRDITVEASAVPDTQAEHPQRPLLSAGHRLLGADGEPWGHCRDLGQVPSEFLEPADPPVRLLGCSPRGSLRDALEAGDEDLGHARVLRLNWVGRTVGSVLEGEIIAWIPSAHGRGLVDLTLDPWSRRLPRAACEAWDVWWRERQSEPNSWARCSSQGREFWLDRARERTHPYGPAPEPGATYHLDGRHITDVQAFHCALGEAVNGPGGYFGHDLSAVADCLRGGYGAEPPFTLVWHDADVARACLGVTPCRDRRPPTFEELLVLLTENGVDVHIA
;
A
#
# COMPACT_ATOMS: atom_id res chain seq x y z
N MET A 1 4.86 -26.11 23.78
CA MET A 1 5.58 -25.92 22.51
C MET A 1 6.67 -24.88 22.75
N GLN A 2 7.91 -25.15 22.35
CA GLN A 2 8.99 -24.16 22.44
C GLN A 2 8.95 -23.28 21.17
N ASN A 3 9.02 -21.96 21.36
CA ASN A 3 9.13 -20.94 20.31
C ASN A 3 8.10 -21.05 19.16
N PRO A 4 6.78 -21.03 19.45
CA PRO A 4 5.77 -20.95 18.39
C PRO A 4 5.87 -19.61 17.64
N LYS A 5 5.86 -19.63 16.32
CA LYS A 5 5.81 -18.40 15.50
C LYS A 5 4.41 -17.83 15.37
N TYR A 6 3.40 -18.72 15.38
CA TYR A 6 2.01 -18.35 15.13
C TYR A 6 1.08 -18.88 16.21
N ALA A 7 0.02 -18.11 16.49
CA ALA A 7 -1.14 -18.57 17.25
C ALA A 7 -2.37 -18.57 16.35
N VAL A 8 -3.22 -19.56 16.53
CA VAL A 8 -4.54 -19.64 15.88
C VAL A 8 -5.56 -19.28 16.95
N ALA A 9 -6.32 -18.23 16.71
CA ALA A 9 -7.36 -17.75 17.60
C ALA A 9 -8.74 -17.96 16.97
N ALA A 10 -9.74 -18.24 17.80
CA ALA A 10 -11.13 -18.24 17.39
C ALA A 10 -11.49 -16.88 16.76
N TYR A 11 -12.12 -16.90 15.59
CA TYR A 11 -12.63 -15.67 15.00
C TYR A 11 -13.86 -15.18 15.79
N SER A 12 -13.79 -13.98 16.36
CA SER A 12 -14.94 -13.35 17.04
C SER A 12 -15.16 -11.92 16.53
N ASN A 13 -16.35 -11.62 16.02
CA ASN A 13 -16.76 -10.27 15.61
C ASN A 13 -17.01 -9.29 16.77
N ARG A 14 -16.87 -9.76 18.02
CA ARG A 14 -17.11 -8.97 19.24
C ARG A 14 -15.92 -9.18 20.14
N GLY A 15 -15.01 -8.20 20.22
CA GLY A 15 -13.69 -8.28 20.86
C GLY A 15 -13.66 -8.61 22.36
N VAL A 16 -14.23 -9.74 22.77
CA VAL A 16 -14.22 -10.30 24.11
C VAL A 16 -13.48 -11.63 24.05
N GLY A 17 -12.21 -11.59 24.45
CA GLY A 17 -11.36 -12.75 24.71
C GLY A 17 -11.14 -13.67 23.51
N GLU A 18 -10.17 -13.33 22.65
CA GLU A 18 -9.68 -14.26 21.62
C GLU A 18 -9.20 -15.56 22.29
N SER A 19 -9.99 -16.64 22.18
CA SER A 19 -9.58 -17.94 22.68
C SER A 19 -8.56 -18.56 21.73
N ILE A 20 -7.35 -18.84 22.25
CA ILE A 20 -6.28 -19.46 21.44
C ILE A 20 -6.59 -20.94 21.25
N TRP A 21 -6.84 -21.33 20.00
CA TRP A 21 -7.13 -22.68 19.54
C TRP A 21 -5.87 -23.50 19.27
N ALA A 22 -4.79 -22.88 18.78
CA ALA A 22 -3.54 -23.59 18.58
C ALA A 22 -2.31 -22.69 18.66
N LEU A 23 -1.16 -23.30 18.93
CA LEU A 23 0.15 -22.69 18.72
C LEU A 23 0.88 -23.47 17.64
N CYS A 24 1.39 -22.80 16.60
CA CYS A 24 2.02 -23.43 15.44
C CYS A 24 3.50 -23.04 15.34
N LYS A 25 4.31 -23.98 14.83
CA LYS A 25 5.76 -23.78 14.69
C LYS A 25 6.08 -22.88 13.51
N ASP A 26 5.39 -23.09 12.39
CA ASP A 26 5.61 -22.33 11.16
C ASP A 26 4.37 -22.33 10.27
N ALA A 27 4.49 -21.75 9.07
CA ALA A 27 3.51 -21.82 8.00
C ALA A 27 4.20 -22.05 6.66
N THR A 28 3.44 -22.42 5.63
CA THR A 28 3.95 -22.51 4.26
C THR A 28 4.10 -21.13 3.62
N ASP A 29 4.87 -21.05 2.53
CA ASP A 29 5.20 -19.79 1.84
C ASP A 29 3.98 -19.07 1.24
N GLU A 30 2.86 -19.79 1.07
CA GLU A 30 1.59 -19.23 0.63
C GLU A 30 1.00 -18.26 1.67
N LEU A 31 1.41 -18.30 2.95
CA LEU A 31 0.95 -17.35 3.97
C LEU A 31 1.16 -15.89 3.55
N TYR A 32 2.21 -15.63 2.76
CA TYR A 32 2.51 -14.32 2.19
C TYR A 32 2.37 -14.38 0.68
N ALA A 33 1.75 -13.37 0.09
CA ALA A 33 1.74 -13.18 -1.35
C ALA A 33 1.81 -11.70 -1.67
N ASP A 34 2.62 -11.35 -2.67
CA ASP A 34 2.65 -9.99 -3.17
C ASP A 34 1.30 -9.68 -3.82
N PRO A 35 0.74 -8.48 -3.60
CA PRO A 35 -0.51 -8.09 -4.24
C PRO A 35 -0.36 -8.24 -5.74
N LEU A 36 -1.37 -8.85 -6.38
CA LEU A 36 -1.42 -8.87 -7.84
C LEU A 36 -1.41 -7.42 -8.35
N PRO A 37 -0.69 -7.13 -9.44
CA PRO A 37 -0.80 -5.81 -10.05
C PRO A 37 -2.27 -5.55 -10.38
N PRO A 38 -2.75 -4.31 -10.19
CA PRO A 38 -4.13 -3.96 -10.49
C PRO A 38 -4.50 -4.41 -11.91
N PRO A 39 -5.71 -4.95 -12.12
CA PRO A 39 -6.13 -5.39 -13.43
C PRO A 39 -6.03 -4.24 -14.42
N ARG A 40 -5.51 -4.52 -15.60
CA ARG A 40 -5.43 -3.53 -16.67
C ARG A 40 -6.75 -3.52 -17.44
N VAL A 41 -7.36 -2.34 -17.52
CA VAL A 41 -8.62 -2.11 -18.21
C VAL A 41 -8.37 -1.26 -19.44
N ARG A 42 -9.11 -1.57 -20.51
CA ARG A 42 -9.05 -0.82 -21.77
C ARG A 42 -10.18 0.18 -21.86
N TYR A 43 -9.85 1.38 -22.30
CA TYR A 43 -10.78 2.47 -22.49
C TYR A 43 -10.59 3.07 -23.89
N ASP A 44 -11.71 3.36 -24.55
CA ASP A 44 -11.74 4.13 -25.79
C ASP A 44 -12.10 5.59 -25.45
N LEU A 45 -11.13 6.48 -25.65
CA LEU A 45 -11.30 7.92 -25.58
C LEU A 45 -11.83 8.39 -26.94
N LEU A 46 -13.05 8.91 -27.00
CA LEU A 46 -13.76 9.15 -28.26
C LEU A 46 -13.70 10.62 -28.67
N GLY A 47 -13.42 10.87 -29.95
CA GLY A 47 -13.41 12.23 -30.52
C GLY A 47 -12.42 13.17 -29.83
N CYS A 48 -11.18 12.73 -29.68
CA CYS A 48 -10.12 13.45 -28.99
C CYS A 48 -9.30 14.35 -29.90
N ALA A 49 -8.86 15.48 -29.35
CA ALA A 49 -7.81 16.32 -29.91
C ALA A 49 -6.55 16.23 -29.01
N PRO A 50 -5.64 15.27 -29.26
CA PRO A 50 -4.48 15.04 -28.41
C PRO A 50 -3.49 16.21 -28.51
N ARG A 51 -2.85 16.54 -27.39
CA ARG A 51 -1.80 17.56 -27.24
C ARG A 51 -0.71 17.05 -26.30
N GLY A 52 0.45 17.72 -26.32
CA GLY A 52 1.56 17.40 -25.41
C GLY A 52 2.01 15.93 -25.51
N GLU A 53 2.28 15.32 -24.35
CA GLU A 53 2.72 13.92 -24.25
C GLU A 53 1.71 12.93 -24.85
N LEU A 54 0.41 13.20 -24.78
CA LEU A 54 -0.61 12.33 -25.39
C LEU A 54 -0.46 12.29 -26.92
N ALA A 55 -0.17 13.42 -27.57
CA ALA A 55 0.08 13.44 -29.01
C ALA A 55 1.33 12.63 -29.39
N GLY A 56 2.42 12.80 -28.62
CA GLY A 56 3.66 12.03 -28.81
C GLY A 56 3.45 10.53 -28.58
N ALA A 57 2.70 10.14 -27.55
CA ALA A 57 2.37 8.74 -27.27
C ALA A 57 1.52 8.12 -28.37
N VAL A 58 0.55 8.85 -28.94
CA VAL A 58 -0.24 8.38 -30.09
C VAL A 58 0.65 8.13 -31.31
N GLU A 59 1.56 9.06 -31.63
CA GLU A 59 2.49 8.89 -32.75
C GLU A 59 3.43 7.70 -32.54
N LEU A 60 3.98 7.55 -31.34
CA LEU A 60 4.82 6.42 -30.98
C LEU A 60 4.05 5.10 -31.07
N ALA A 61 2.83 5.04 -30.53
CA ALA A 61 2.01 3.83 -30.55
C ALA A 61 1.68 3.37 -31.98
N ARG A 62 1.48 4.29 -32.94
CA ARG A 62 1.35 3.92 -34.36
C ARG A 62 2.60 3.26 -34.93
N ALA A 63 3.78 3.67 -34.49
CA ALA A 63 5.04 3.15 -34.97
C ALA A 63 5.43 1.82 -34.31
N THR A 64 5.15 1.65 -33.02
CA THR A 64 5.64 0.53 -32.19
C THR A 64 4.55 -0.44 -31.74
N GLY A 65 3.28 -0.13 -31.97
CA GLY A 65 2.12 -0.91 -31.53
C GLY A 65 1.66 -0.63 -30.09
N SER A 66 2.44 0.11 -29.30
CA SER A 66 2.01 0.69 -28.02
C SER A 66 3.00 1.74 -27.53
N ALA A 67 2.54 2.71 -26.74
CA ALA A 67 3.40 3.73 -26.13
C ALA A 67 3.03 3.96 -24.66
N PRO A 68 4.02 4.05 -23.76
CA PRO A 68 3.76 4.42 -22.37
C PRO A 68 3.31 5.88 -22.29
N LEU A 69 2.24 6.14 -21.54
CA LEU A 69 1.70 7.47 -21.31
C LEU A 69 2.00 7.93 -19.87
N GLY A 70 1.76 7.07 -18.87
CA GLY A 70 1.89 7.40 -17.45
C GLY A 70 0.55 7.75 -16.81
N GLY A 71 0.54 8.71 -15.89
CA GLY A 71 -0.66 9.08 -15.14
C GLY A 71 -1.55 9.98 -15.97
N LEU A 72 -2.78 9.53 -16.25
CA LEU A 72 -3.77 10.28 -17.02
C LEU A 72 -4.95 10.65 -16.11
N LEU A 73 -5.19 11.94 -15.93
CA LEU A 73 -6.34 12.46 -15.20
C LEU A 73 -7.45 12.87 -16.16
N VAL A 74 -8.66 12.36 -15.94
CA VAL A 74 -9.83 12.65 -16.76
C VAL A 74 -10.83 13.47 -15.94
N TRP A 75 -11.11 14.68 -16.40
CA TRP A 75 -12.12 15.57 -15.81
C TRP A 75 -13.36 15.62 -16.69
N THR A 76 -14.53 15.33 -16.12
CA THR A 76 -15.81 15.54 -16.80
C THR A 76 -16.18 17.02 -16.77
N LEU A 77 -16.60 17.57 -17.90
CA LEU A 77 -16.97 18.98 -18.03
C LEU A 77 -18.49 19.15 -18.14
N ASP A 78 -19.03 20.20 -17.54
CA ASP A 78 -20.41 20.64 -17.79
C ASP A 78 -20.54 21.40 -19.12
N ALA A 79 -21.75 21.91 -19.42
CA ALA A 79 -22.03 22.69 -20.63
C ALA A 79 -21.24 24.01 -20.73
N THR A 80 -20.68 24.50 -19.62
CA THR A 80 -19.89 25.74 -19.54
C THR A 80 -18.39 25.50 -19.62
N HIS A 81 -17.95 24.26 -19.90
CA HIS A 81 -16.56 23.81 -19.87
C HIS A 81 -15.91 23.87 -18.47
N THR A 82 -16.72 23.85 -17.41
CA THR A 82 -16.26 23.80 -16.03
C THR A 82 -16.16 22.34 -15.57
N PRO A 83 -15.05 21.93 -14.92
CA PRO A 83 -14.94 20.58 -14.36
C PRO A 83 -16.02 20.33 -13.30
N VAL A 84 -16.65 19.16 -13.37
CA VAL A 84 -17.70 18.71 -12.44
C VAL A 84 -17.38 17.32 -11.90
N GLY A 85 -17.64 17.13 -10.61
CA GLY A 85 -17.31 15.90 -9.90
C GLY A 85 -15.83 15.84 -9.49
N GLU A 86 -15.34 14.62 -9.31
CA GLU A 86 -13.95 14.34 -8.97
C GLU A 86 -13.15 14.01 -10.24
N GLU A 87 -11.83 14.22 -10.18
CA GLU A 87 -10.95 13.71 -11.22
C GLU A 87 -10.98 12.19 -11.24
N TRP A 88 -10.97 11.62 -12.44
CA TRP A 88 -10.89 10.18 -12.61
C TRP A 88 -9.47 9.80 -13.02
N PRO A 89 -8.67 9.22 -12.09
CA PRO A 89 -7.28 8.89 -12.36
C PRO A 89 -7.16 7.54 -13.09
N LEU A 90 -6.30 7.52 -14.10
CA LEU A 90 -5.84 6.33 -14.81
C LEU A 90 -4.34 6.21 -14.62
N GLU A 91 -3.91 5.25 -13.79
CA GLU A 91 -2.50 5.05 -13.47
C GLU A 91 -1.81 4.10 -14.45
N TYR A 92 -0.52 4.34 -14.70
CA TYR A 92 0.30 3.52 -15.60
C TYR A 92 -0.33 3.34 -16.98
N ALA A 93 -0.98 4.39 -17.49
CA ALA A 93 -1.69 4.35 -18.75
C ALA A 93 -0.70 4.17 -19.90
N ARG A 94 -1.14 3.44 -20.93
CA ARG A 94 -0.45 3.30 -22.21
C ARG A 94 -1.42 3.46 -23.37
N VAL A 95 -0.96 4.10 -24.44
CA VAL A 95 -1.71 4.19 -25.69
C VAL A 95 -1.48 2.92 -26.49
N LEU A 96 -2.56 2.25 -26.89
CA LEU A 96 -2.50 1.06 -27.75
C LEU A 96 -2.61 1.44 -29.24
N GLY A 97 -3.26 2.56 -29.54
CA GLY A 97 -3.37 3.10 -30.88
C GLY A 97 -4.49 4.13 -30.99
N ASP A 98 -4.73 4.60 -32.22
CA ASP A 98 -5.83 5.50 -32.53
C ASP A 98 -6.39 5.25 -33.93
N ARG A 99 -7.59 5.80 -34.16
CA ARG A 99 -8.23 5.87 -35.48
C ARG A 99 -8.90 7.23 -35.67
N PRO A 100 -9.10 7.71 -36.91
CA PRO A 100 -9.92 8.89 -37.15
C PRO A 100 -11.32 8.72 -36.57
N CYS A 101 -11.82 9.73 -35.87
CA CYS A 101 -13.17 9.70 -35.28
C CYS A 101 -14.22 9.68 -36.40
N ALA A 102 -15.20 8.77 -36.30
CA ALA A 102 -16.22 8.60 -37.34
C ALA A 102 -17.11 9.84 -37.52
N LEU A 103 -17.33 10.61 -36.44
CA LEU A 103 -18.17 11.80 -36.44
C LEU A 103 -17.42 13.06 -36.92
N ASP A 104 -16.09 13.07 -36.81
CA ASP A 104 -15.25 14.21 -37.14
C ASP A 104 -13.82 13.74 -37.47
N PRO A 105 -13.44 13.66 -38.76
CA PRO A 105 -12.13 13.16 -39.17
C PRO A 105 -10.94 13.99 -38.67
N THR A 106 -11.17 15.20 -38.15
CA THR A 106 -10.12 16.03 -37.54
C THR A 106 -9.76 15.57 -36.13
N LEU A 107 -10.62 14.76 -35.51
CA LEU A 107 -10.44 14.19 -34.17
C LEU A 107 -10.06 12.70 -34.25
N ARG A 108 -9.56 12.16 -33.13
CA ARG A 108 -9.09 10.78 -33.01
C ARG A 108 -9.85 10.03 -31.93
N ASP A 109 -10.24 8.80 -32.21
CA ASP A 109 -10.61 7.85 -31.16
C ASP A 109 -9.34 7.12 -30.72
N ILE A 110 -8.97 7.23 -29.45
CA ILE A 110 -7.70 6.73 -28.90
C ILE A 110 -8.02 5.60 -27.93
N THR A 111 -7.42 4.43 -28.15
CA THR A 111 -7.54 3.31 -27.21
C THR A 111 -6.38 3.35 -26.22
N VAL A 112 -6.71 3.45 -24.94
CA VAL A 112 -5.75 3.41 -23.83
C VAL A 112 -5.98 2.19 -22.96
N GLU A 113 -4.92 1.71 -22.35
CA GLU A 113 -4.97 0.68 -21.32
C GLU A 113 -4.32 1.21 -20.05
N ALA A 114 -5.01 1.14 -18.92
CA ALA A 114 -4.56 1.67 -17.65
C ALA A 114 -4.90 0.71 -16.51
N SER A 115 -4.25 0.90 -15.37
CA SER A 115 -4.53 0.11 -14.16
C SER A 115 -5.86 0.56 -13.56
N ALA A 116 -6.76 -0.37 -13.26
CA ALA A 116 -7.96 -0.06 -12.49
C ALA A 116 -7.55 0.27 -11.05
N VAL A 117 -7.96 1.43 -10.55
CA VAL A 117 -7.76 1.79 -9.15
C VAL A 117 -8.65 0.88 -8.29
N PRO A 118 -8.10 0.04 -7.40
CA PRO A 118 -8.85 -1.00 -6.69
C PRO A 118 -9.99 -0.50 -5.80
N ASP A 119 -9.91 0.75 -5.34
CA ASP A 119 -10.86 1.33 -4.37
C ASP A 119 -11.96 2.19 -5.02
N THR A 120 -11.88 2.40 -6.33
CA THR A 120 -12.97 3.01 -7.09
C THR A 120 -13.75 1.91 -7.78
N GLN A 121 -14.79 1.39 -7.10
CA GLN A 121 -15.93 0.76 -7.80
C GLN A 121 -16.66 1.74 -8.75
N ALA A 122 -16.16 2.97 -8.89
CA ALA A 122 -16.68 3.94 -9.83
C ALA A 122 -16.56 3.38 -11.25
N GLU A 123 -17.70 3.04 -11.83
CA GLU A 123 -17.86 2.91 -13.26
C GLU A 123 -17.19 4.11 -13.94
N HIS A 124 -16.52 3.88 -15.07
CA HIS A 124 -15.92 4.96 -15.86
C HIS A 124 -16.93 6.11 -16.06
N PRO A 125 -16.48 7.37 -16.01
CA PRO A 125 -17.37 8.52 -15.98
C PRO A 125 -18.29 8.52 -17.19
N GLN A 126 -19.59 8.33 -16.95
CA GLN A 126 -20.60 8.44 -18.00
C GLN A 126 -20.77 9.90 -18.34
N ARG A 127 -20.77 10.23 -19.64
CA ARG A 127 -20.99 11.60 -20.09
C ARG A 127 -22.39 12.10 -19.68
N PRO A 128 -22.49 13.15 -18.85
CA PRO A 128 -23.78 13.74 -18.51
C PRO A 128 -24.46 14.36 -19.73
N LEU A 129 -25.80 14.40 -19.71
CA LEU A 129 -26.59 15.13 -20.72
C LEU A 129 -26.09 16.59 -20.81
N LEU A 130 -25.80 17.06 -22.04
CA LEU A 130 -25.28 18.40 -22.36
C LEU A 130 -23.83 18.68 -21.89
N SER A 131 -23.06 17.65 -21.49
CA SER A 131 -21.65 17.80 -21.16
C SER A 131 -20.81 18.25 -22.37
N ALA A 132 -19.84 19.12 -22.13
CA ALA A 132 -18.81 19.51 -23.10
C ALA A 132 -17.74 18.42 -23.34
N GLY A 133 -17.90 17.23 -22.74
CA GLY A 133 -16.99 16.10 -22.84
C GLY A 133 -16.03 16.02 -21.66
N HIS A 134 -14.81 15.54 -21.93
CA HIS A 134 -13.78 15.33 -20.94
C HIS A 134 -12.50 16.11 -21.26
N ARG A 135 -11.87 16.65 -20.22
CA ARG A 135 -10.52 17.24 -20.29
C ARG A 135 -9.51 16.20 -19.83
N LEU A 136 -8.45 16.04 -20.60
CA LEU A 136 -7.34 15.13 -20.30
C LEU A 136 -6.16 15.94 -19.78
N LEU A 137 -5.68 15.59 -18.60
CA LEU A 137 -4.49 16.17 -17.98
C LEU A 137 -3.49 15.06 -17.66
N GLY A 138 -2.21 15.40 -17.63
CA GLY A 138 -1.21 14.51 -17.03
C GLY A 138 -1.21 14.58 -15.51
N ALA A 139 -0.36 13.76 -14.88
CA ALA A 139 -0.30 13.61 -13.43
C ALA A 139 0.01 14.91 -12.68
N ASP A 140 0.70 15.87 -13.31
CA ASP A 140 1.06 17.17 -12.74
C ASP A 140 0.08 18.29 -13.16
N GLY A 141 -1.05 17.92 -13.78
CA GLY A 141 -2.11 18.84 -14.20
C GLY A 141 -1.85 19.52 -15.56
N GLU A 142 -0.84 19.08 -16.30
CA GLU A 142 -0.51 19.63 -17.61
C GLU A 142 -1.52 19.18 -18.69
N PRO A 143 -1.94 20.05 -19.62
CA PRO A 143 -3.03 19.74 -20.54
C PRO A 143 -2.60 18.80 -21.66
N TRP A 144 -3.21 17.60 -21.71
CA TRP A 144 -2.96 16.58 -22.73
C TRP A 144 -4.05 16.50 -23.81
N GLY A 145 -5.16 17.20 -23.63
CA GLY A 145 -6.17 17.37 -24.68
C GLY A 145 -7.60 17.41 -24.16
N HIS A 146 -8.54 17.21 -25.07
CA HIS A 146 -9.96 17.03 -24.76
C HIS A 146 -10.52 15.89 -25.60
N CYS A 147 -11.53 15.21 -25.06
CA CYS A 147 -12.29 14.16 -25.73
C CYS A 147 -13.79 14.44 -25.59
N ARG A 148 -14.58 13.95 -26.54
CA ARG A 148 -16.04 14.11 -26.51
C ARG A 148 -16.69 13.16 -25.52
N ASP A 149 -16.15 11.95 -25.41
CA ASP A 149 -16.74 10.87 -24.62
C ASP A 149 -15.69 9.84 -24.25
N LEU A 150 -16.06 8.90 -23.38
CA LEU A 150 -15.21 7.82 -22.91
C LEU A 150 -16.04 6.53 -22.79
N GLY A 151 -15.53 5.44 -23.37
CA GLY A 151 -16.12 4.12 -23.25
C GLY A 151 -15.15 3.12 -22.65
N GLN A 152 -15.65 2.22 -21.80
CA GLN A 152 -14.87 1.07 -21.35
C GLN A 152 -15.06 -0.12 -22.28
N VAL A 153 -13.96 -0.77 -22.65
CA VAL A 153 -13.99 -2.04 -23.39
C VAL A 153 -14.06 -3.17 -22.36
N PRO A 154 -15.09 -4.03 -22.41
CA PRO A 154 -15.19 -5.17 -21.49
C PRO A 154 -13.95 -6.05 -21.60
N SER A 155 -13.38 -6.39 -20.44
CA SER A 155 -12.28 -7.35 -20.34
C SER A 155 -12.66 -8.42 -19.32
N GLU A 156 -12.49 -9.69 -19.68
CA GLU A 156 -12.66 -10.82 -18.78
C GLU A 156 -11.43 -10.91 -17.86
N PHE A 157 -11.40 -10.13 -16.79
CA PHE A 157 -10.43 -10.35 -15.72
C PHE A 157 -10.99 -11.41 -14.76
N LEU A 158 -10.39 -12.59 -14.76
CA LEU A 158 -10.64 -13.62 -13.76
C LEU A 158 -9.62 -13.43 -12.64
N GLU A 159 -10.08 -12.98 -11.47
CA GLU A 159 -9.24 -12.97 -10.27
C GLU A 159 -8.79 -14.40 -9.97
N PRO A 160 -7.46 -14.66 -9.89
CA PRO A 160 -6.97 -15.96 -9.49
C PRO A 160 -7.45 -16.27 -8.06
N ALA A 161 -8.01 -17.46 -7.85
CA ALA A 161 -8.35 -17.90 -6.51
C ALA A 161 -7.09 -18.00 -5.64
N ASP A 162 -7.18 -17.50 -4.41
CA ASP A 162 -6.11 -17.57 -3.44
C ASP A 162 -5.91 -19.04 -2.98
N PRO A 163 -4.68 -19.60 -3.04
CA PRO A 163 -4.46 -20.99 -2.67
C PRO A 163 -4.57 -21.20 -1.15
N PRO A 164 -5.07 -22.35 -0.65
CA PRO A 164 -5.11 -22.61 0.79
C PRO A 164 -3.72 -22.54 1.45
N VAL A 165 -3.68 -22.08 2.71
CA VAL A 165 -2.45 -21.95 3.51
C VAL A 165 -2.33 -23.10 4.48
N ARG A 166 -1.12 -23.61 4.71
CA ARG A 166 -0.89 -24.61 5.75
C ARG A 166 -0.08 -24.04 6.92
N LEU A 167 -0.63 -24.15 8.11
CA LEU A 167 0.09 -23.95 9.37
C LEU A 167 0.69 -25.27 9.82
N LEU A 168 1.98 -25.23 10.18
CA LEU A 168 2.80 -26.41 10.39
C LEU A 168 3.05 -26.66 11.88
N GLY A 169 2.89 -27.92 12.29
CA GLY A 169 3.24 -28.39 13.62
C GLY A 169 2.45 -27.69 14.72
N CYS A 170 1.15 -27.50 14.53
CA CYS A 170 0.22 -26.89 15.47
C CYS A 170 -0.10 -27.82 16.65
N SER A 171 -0.13 -27.27 17.85
CA SER A 171 -0.61 -27.92 19.07
C SER A 171 -2.04 -27.44 19.35
N PRO A 172 -3.07 -28.23 18.99
CA PRO A 172 -4.47 -27.85 19.18
C PRO A 172 -4.86 -27.87 20.66
N ARG A 173 -5.79 -27.00 21.04
CA ARG A 173 -6.26 -26.76 22.41
C ARG A 173 -7.73 -26.35 22.42
N GLY A 174 -8.39 -26.54 23.57
CA GLY A 174 -9.78 -26.13 23.78
C GLY A 174 -10.72 -26.73 22.74
N SER A 175 -11.68 -25.94 22.27
CA SER A 175 -12.71 -26.38 21.33
C SER A 175 -12.15 -26.95 20.04
N LEU A 176 -11.03 -26.43 19.51
CA LEU A 176 -10.41 -27.00 18.32
C LEU A 176 -9.90 -28.42 18.59
N ARG A 177 -9.30 -28.67 19.77
CA ARG A 177 -8.86 -30.02 20.12
C ARG A 177 -10.03 -30.98 20.22
N ASP A 178 -11.11 -30.54 20.87
CA ASP A 178 -12.30 -31.36 21.07
C ASP A 178 -12.95 -31.72 19.72
N ALA A 179 -13.05 -30.75 18.79
CA ALA A 179 -13.56 -30.96 17.44
C ALA A 179 -12.70 -31.95 16.62
N LEU A 180 -11.37 -31.82 16.70
CA LEU A 180 -10.44 -32.74 16.04
C LEU A 180 -10.52 -34.17 16.61
N GLU A 181 -10.71 -34.32 17.92
CA GLU A 181 -10.88 -35.63 18.57
C GLU A 181 -12.25 -36.25 18.28
N ALA A 182 -13.29 -35.44 18.09
CA ALA A 182 -14.63 -35.88 17.69
C ALA A 182 -14.72 -36.26 16.19
N GLY A 183 -13.79 -35.75 15.37
CA GLY A 183 -13.79 -35.96 13.92
C GLY A 183 -14.76 -35.03 13.19
N ASP A 184 -14.97 -33.82 13.72
CA ASP A 184 -15.86 -32.82 13.11
C ASP A 184 -15.29 -32.34 11.77
N GLU A 185 -16.18 -32.14 10.78
CA GLU A 185 -15.82 -31.59 9.46
C GLU A 185 -15.71 -30.06 9.49
N ASP A 186 -16.55 -29.40 10.31
CA ASP A 186 -16.51 -27.95 10.52
C ASP A 186 -15.63 -27.62 11.73
N LEU A 187 -14.44 -27.09 11.46
CA LEU A 187 -13.47 -26.67 12.48
C LEU A 187 -13.57 -25.17 12.79
N GLY A 188 -14.43 -24.46 12.08
CA GLY A 188 -14.72 -23.05 12.26
C GLY A 188 -13.69 -22.09 11.67
N HIS A 189 -13.93 -20.82 12.00
CA HIS A 189 -13.20 -19.67 11.50
C HIS A 189 -12.07 -19.25 12.43
N ALA A 190 -10.91 -18.96 11.85
CA ALA A 190 -9.71 -18.65 12.60
C ALA A 190 -9.05 -17.34 12.16
N ARG A 191 -8.46 -16.66 13.14
CA ARG A 191 -7.49 -15.58 12.96
C ARG A 191 -6.09 -16.11 13.28
N VAL A 192 -5.17 -15.96 12.33
CA VAL A 192 -3.76 -16.32 12.47
C VAL A 192 -2.98 -15.11 12.97
N LEU A 193 -2.43 -15.24 14.16
CA LEU A 193 -1.67 -14.20 14.84
C LEU A 193 -0.17 -14.48 14.76
N ARG A 194 0.64 -13.47 14.46
CA ARG A 194 2.10 -13.54 14.58
C ARG A 194 2.49 -13.30 16.03
N LEU A 195 3.29 -14.20 16.60
CA LEU A 195 3.86 -14.03 17.93
C LEU A 195 5.21 -13.33 17.86
N ASN A 196 5.78 -12.91 19.00
CA ASN A 196 7.21 -12.60 19.16
C ASN A 196 7.92 -13.72 19.93
N TRP A 197 9.24 -13.60 20.12
CA TRP A 197 10.05 -14.61 20.81
C TRP A 197 9.62 -14.90 22.26
N VAL A 198 8.90 -13.97 22.91
CA VAL A 198 8.33 -14.11 24.26
C VAL A 198 6.93 -14.75 24.23
N GLY A 199 6.35 -14.94 23.04
CA GLY A 199 5.02 -15.51 22.84
C GLY A 199 3.87 -14.50 22.93
N ARG A 200 4.14 -13.18 22.85
CA ARG A 200 3.10 -12.14 22.76
C ARG A 200 2.70 -11.92 21.31
N THR A 201 1.42 -11.64 21.07
CA THR A 201 0.91 -11.27 19.75
C THR A 201 1.47 -9.92 19.30
N VAL A 202 1.93 -9.89 18.05
CA VAL A 202 2.57 -8.72 17.40
C VAL A 202 1.65 -8.12 16.33
N GLY A 203 0.75 -8.94 15.78
CA GLY A 203 -0.26 -8.55 14.79
C GLY A 203 -1.03 -9.75 14.24
N SER A 204 -2.09 -9.47 13.47
CA SER A 204 -2.79 -10.47 12.65
C SER A 204 -2.08 -10.64 11.30
N VAL A 205 -2.07 -11.86 10.77
CA VAL A 205 -1.42 -12.19 9.48
C VAL A 205 -2.44 -12.62 8.44
N LEU A 206 -3.44 -13.41 8.86
CA LEU A 206 -4.40 -14.03 7.97
C LEU A 206 -5.68 -14.35 8.75
N GLU A 207 -6.83 -14.28 8.09
CA GLU A 207 -8.12 -14.77 8.55
C GLU A 207 -8.71 -15.70 7.50
N GLY A 208 -9.30 -16.80 7.96
CA GLY A 208 -9.79 -17.84 7.06
C GLY A 208 -10.55 -18.95 7.79
N GLU A 209 -11.12 -19.85 7.00
CA GLU A 209 -11.79 -21.07 7.47
C GLU A 209 -10.78 -22.19 7.61
N ILE A 210 -10.84 -22.98 8.68
CA ILE A 210 -10.03 -24.19 8.79
C ILE A 210 -10.74 -25.30 8.03
N ILE A 211 -10.25 -25.62 6.83
CA ILE A 211 -10.91 -26.55 5.90
C ILE A 211 -10.38 -27.99 5.99
N ALA A 212 -9.17 -28.19 6.56
CA ALA A 212 -8.59 -29.52 6.69
C ALA A 212 -7.49 -29.58 7.75
N TRP A 213 -7.14 -30.79 8.17
CA TRP A 213 -5.98 -31.03 9.02
C TRP A 213 -5.35 -32.40 8.74
N ILE A 214 -4.05 -32.54 9.04
CA ILE A 214 -3.32 -33.81 9.00
C ILE A 214 -2.37 -33.95 10.19
N PRO A 215 -1.99 -35.17 10.62
CA PRO A 215 -0.91 -35.34 11.58
C PRO A 215 0.40 -34.70 11.07
N SER A 216 1.08 -33.93 11.93
CA SER A 216 2.27 -33.18 11.55
C SER A 216 3.54 -34.03 11.62
N ALA A 217 4.44 -33.82 10.65
CA ALA A 217 5.80 -34.36 10.69
C ALA A 217 6.67 -33.74 11.81
N HIS A 218 6.24 -32.63 12.40
CA HIS A 218 7.02 -31.89 13.42
C HIS A 218 6.97 -32.49 14.83
N GLY A 219 6.21 -33.56 15.06
CA GLY A 219 6.18 -34.29 16.33
C GLY A 219 4.85 -34.97 16.61
N ARG A 220 4.87 -35.93 17.54
CA ARG A 220 3.65 -36.63 17.99
C ARG A 220 2.68 -35.66 18.67
N GLY A 221 1.39 -35.81 18.36
CA GLY A 221 0.33 -34.96 18.91
C GLY A 221 0.27 -33.54 18.33
N LEU A 222 1.04 -33.25 17.28
CA LEU A 222 0.94 -32.02 16.50
C LEU A 222 0.18 -32.29 15.20
N VAL A 223 -0.52 -31.28 14.71
CA VAL A 223 -1.28 -31.32 13.44
C VAL A 223 -0.83 -30.19 12.53
N ASP A 224 -0.91 -30.38 11.23
CA ASP A 224 -0.87 -29.27 10.29
C ASP A 224 -2.31 -28.89 9.95
N LEU A 225 -2.62 -27.59 10.00
CA LEU A 225 -3.96 -27.05 9.72
C LEU A 225 -3.94 -26.37 8.35
N THR A 226 -4.94 -26.65 7.51
CA THR A 226 -5.12 -25.98 6.22
C THR A 226 -6.23 -24.94 6.36
N LEU A 227 -5.95 -23.71 5.93
CA LEU A 227 -6.87 -22.60 5.96
C LEU A 227 -7.22 -22.12 4.55
N ASP A 228 -8.49 -21.87 4.30
CA ASP A 228 -8.97 -21.13 3.12
C ASP A 228 -9.15 -19.65 3.50
N PRO A 229 -8.29 -18.74 2.99
CA PRO A 229 -8.29 -17.35 3.44
C PRO A 229 -9.34 -16.50 2.73
N TRP A 230 -9.98 -15.62 3.48
CA TRP A 230 -10.79 -14.51 2.93
C TRP A 230 -10.15 -13.15 3.18
N SER A 231 -9.19 -13.04 4.10
CA SER A 231 -8.45 -11.80 4.30
C SER A 231 -7.38 -11.64 3.23
N ARG A 232 -7.11 -10.40 2.82
CA ARG A 232 -5.96 -10.09 1.98
C ARG A 232 -4.66 -10.56 2.65
N ARG A 233 -3.82 -11.25 1.89
CA ARG A 233 -2.49 -11.67 2.35
C ARG A 233 -1.58 -10.47 2.55
N LEU A 234 -0.67 -10.61 3.50
CA LEU A 234 0.42 -9.67 3.64
C LEU A 234 1.45 -9.89 2.50
N PRO A 235 2.07 -8.81 1.99
CA PRO A 235 3.12 -8.90 0.97
C PRO A 235 4.29 -9.73 1.48
N ARG A 236 5.08 -10.34 0.59
CA ARG A 236 6.25 -11.14 0.99
C ARG A 236 7.27 -10.33 1.77
N ALA A 237 7.40 -9.05 1.43
CA ALA A 237 8.24 -8.08 2.14
C ALA A 237 7.84 -7.89 3.63
N ALA A 238 6.60 -8.20 4.01
CA ALA A 238 6.19 -8.17 5.42
C ALA A 238 6.96 -9.20 6.26
N CYS A 239 7.42 -10.30 5.66
CA CYS A 239 8.22 -11.31 6.34
C CYS A 239 9.55 -10.72 6.83
N GLU A 240 10.18 -9.82 6.05
CA GLU A 240 11.43 -9.14 6.41
C GLU A 240 11.27 -8.33 7.70
N ALA A 241 10.25 -7.46 7.73
CA ALA A 241 9.93 -6.64 8.90
C ALA A 241 9.53 -7.50 10.10
N TRP A 242 8.74 -8.57 9.89
CA TRP A 242 8.35 -9.50 10.95
C TRP A 242 9.53 -10.26 11.54
N ASP A 243 10.51 -10.64 10.74
CA ASP A 243 11.71 -11.32 11.21
C ASP A 243 12.63 -10.39 12.01
N VAL A 244 12.74 -9.12 11.59
CA VAL A 244 13.44 -8.09 12.36
C VAL A 244 12.76 -7.90 13.72
N TRP A 245 11.45 -7.66 13.76
CA TRP A 245 10.71 -7.51 15.02
C TRP A 245 10.66 -8.78 15.87
N TRP A 246 10.81 -9.96 15.27
CA TRP A 246 10.90 -11.23 15.99
C TRP A 246 12.23 -11.38 16.72
N ARG A 247 13.35 -10.98 16.08
CA ARG A 247 14.72 -11.20 16.59
C ARG A 247 15.24 -10.04 17.42
N GLU A 248 15.02 -8.82 16.97
CA GLU A 248 15.52 -7.61 17.58
C GLU A 248 14.40 -7.02 18.43
N ARG A 249 14.72 -6.66 19.69
CA ARG A 249 13.82 -5.79 20.45
C ARG A 249 13.59 -4.58 19.55
N GLN A 250 12.35 -4.15 19.39
CA GLN A 250 11.97 -2.90 18.71
C GLN A 250 12.62 -1.64 19.33
N SER A 251 13.62 -1.78 20.20
CA SER A 251 14.38 -0.73 20.85
C SER A 251 15.67 -0.36 20.13
N GLU A 252 16.07 -1.07 19.06
CA GLU A 252 17.29 -0.71 18.31
C GLU A 252 16.94 0.24 17.15
N PRO A 253 17.53 1.46 17.14
CA PRO A 253 17.39 2.38 16.02
C PRO A 253 17.81 1.76 14.69
N ASN A 254 17.21 2.21 13.59
CA ASN A 254 17.51 1.82 12.20
C ASN A 254 17.28 0.35 11.85
N SER A 255 16.58 -0.42 12.70
CA SER A 255 16.27 -1.83 12.42
C SER A 255 15.48 -2.01 11.10
N TRP A 256 14.66 -1.02 10.74
CA TRP A 256 13.92 -0.94 9.48
C TRP A 256 14.82 -0.83 8.23
N ALA A 257 16.09 -0.41 8.36
CA ALA A 257 16.98 -0.17 7.23
C ALA A 257 17.35 -1.44 6.45
N ARG A 258 17.20 -2.62 7.08
CA ARG A 258 17.44 -3.92 6.44
C ARG A 258 16.29 -4.40 5.56
N CYS A 259 15.13 -3.79 5.68
CA CYS A 259 13.96 -4.14 4.87
C CYS A 259 14.10 -3.59 3.45
N SER A 260 13.39 -4.18 2.51
CA SER A 260 13.11 -3.57 1.21
C SER A 260 12.18 -2.34 1.36
N SER A 261 11.98 -1.57 0.29
CA SER A 261 11.05 -0.43 0.29
C SER A 261 9.63 -0.85 0.70
N GLN A 262 9.14 -1.99 0.18
CA GLN A 262 7.83 -2.54 0.52
C GLN A 262 7.81 -3.08 1.96
N GLY A 263 8.94 -3.59 2.46
CA GLY A 263 9.07 -3.99 3.86
C GLY A 263 9.03 -2.79 4.81
N ARG A 264 9.58 -1.64 4.41
CA ARG A 264 9.48 -0.36 5.15
C ARG A 264 8.06 0.23 5.13
N GLU A 265 7.35 0.14 4.01
CA GLU A 265 5.93 0.50 3.93
C GLU A 265 5.11 -0.31 4.94
N PHE A 266 5.30 -1.63 4.94
CA PHE A 266 4.69 -2.51 5.93
C PHE A 266 5.10 -2.17 7.36
N TRP A 267 6.36 -1.76 7.58
CA TRP A 267 6.84 -1.30 8.87
C TRP A 267 6.05 -0.08 9.37
N LEU A 268 5.86 0.92 8.51
CA LEU A 268 5.13 2.15 8.82
C LEU A 268 3.67 1.89 9.16
N ASP A 269 3.00 0.98 8.44
CA ASP A 269 1.61 0.60 8.72
C ASP A 269 1.43 0.06 10.14
N ARG A 270 2.33 -0.82 10.58
CA ARG A 270 2.27 -1.40 11.92
C ARG A 270 2.72 -0.41 12.98
N ALA A 271 3.68 0.48 12.66
CA ALA A 271 4.09 1.55 13.55
C ALA A 271 2.89 2.46 13.85
N ARG A 272 2.12 2.85 12.80
CA ARG A 272 0.88 3.63 12.91
C ARG A 272 -0.15 2.97 13.82
N GLU A 273 -0.40 1.68 13.67
CA GLU A 273 -1.37 0.93 14.49
C GLU A 273 -1.01 0.88 15.98
N ARG A 274 0.28 1.01 16.31
CA ARG A 274 0.78 1.03 17.68
C ARG A 274 0.90 2.42 18.27
N THR A 275 0.94 3.43 17.42
CA THR A 275 0.95 4.82 17.88
C THR A 275 -0.36 5.09 18.57
N HIS A 276 -0.29 5.30 19.88
CA HIS A 276 -1.39 5.88 20.60
C HIS A 276 -1.40 7.38 20.33
N PRO A 277 -2.42 7.90 19.63
CA PRO A 277 -2.62 9.33 19.62
C PRO A 277 -2.83 9.76 21.08
N TYR A 278 -2.27 10.90 21.48
CA TYR A 278 -2.30 11.44 22.85
C TYR A 278 -1.31 10.83 23.86
N GLY A 279 -0.07 10.57 23.41
CA GLY A 279 1.08 10.38 24.31
C GLY A 279 1.34 11.61 25.22
N PRO A 280 2.28 11.52 26.19
CA PRO A 280 2.66 12.67 27.00
C PRO A 280 3.00 13.86 26.11
N ALA A 281 2.56 15.06 26.52
CA ALA A 281 2.72 16.27 25.72
C ALA A 281 4.21 16.49 25.38
N PRO A 282 4.54 16.83 24.12
CA PRO A 282 5.91 17.12 23.75
C PRO A 282 6.42 18.33 24.53
N GLU A 283 7.70 18.31 24.90
CA GLU A 283 8.37 19.46 25.49
C GLU A 283 8.44 20.59 24.45
N PRO A 284 7.95 21.82 24.75
CA PRO A 284 7.99 22.94 23.82
C PRO A 284 9.43 23.26 23.37
N GLY A 285 9.65 23.38 22.06
CA GLY A 285 10.98 23.68 21.50
C GLY A 285 11.98 22.53 21.57
N ALA A 286 11.50 21.28 21.68
CA ALA A 286 12.35 20.09 21.64
C ALA A 286 13.21 20.04 20.36
N THR A 287 14.41 19.46 20.50
CA THR A 287 15.29 19.15 19.38
C THR A 287 15.28 17.64 19.15
N TYR A 288 14.94 17.24 17.93
CA TYR A 288 14.94 15.85 17.48
C TYR A 288 16.11 15.61 16.52
N HIS A 289 16.71 14.44 16.60
CA HIS A 289 17.84 14.06 15.75
C HIS A 289 17.40 12.96 14.78
N LEU A 290 17.44 13.28 13.49
CA LEU A 290 17.12 12.36 12.41
C LEU A 290 18.42 11.81 11.81
N ASP A 291 18.56 10.49 11.83
CA ASP A 291 19.68 9.76 11.25
C ASP A 291 19.43 9.47 9.77
N GLY A 292 20.12 10.20 8.89
CA GLY A 292 19.91 10.15 7.44
C GLY A 292 20.64 9.02 6.71
N ARG A 293 21.50 8.25 7.40
CA ARG A 293 22.43 7.28 6.76
C ARG A 293 21.74 6.19 5.93
N HIS A 294 20.46 5.93 6.21
CA HIS A 294 19.67 4.88 5.58
C HIS A 294 18.50 5.39 4.75
N ILE A 295 18.40 6.70 4.51
CA ILE A 295 17.30 7.31 3.73
C ILE A 295 17.56 7.17 2.23
N THR A 296 17.34 5.97 1.70
CA THR A 296 17.55 5.63 0.29
C THR A 296 16.27 5.66 -0.55
N ASP A 297 15.11 5.73 0.08
CA ASP A 297 13.80 5.92 -0.55
C ASP A 297 12.85 6.69 0.38
N VAL A 298 11.67 7.05 -0.13
CA VAL A 298 10.71 7.87 0.63
C VAL A 298 10.17 7.13 1.86
N GLN A 299 9.99 5.81 1.79
CA GLN A 299 9.59 5.00 2.94
C GLN A 299 10.67 5.02 4.03
N ALA A 300 11.95 4.99 3.67
CA ALA A 300 13.06 5.13 4.61
C ALA A 300 13.06 6.50 5.31
N PHE A 301 12.73 7.58 4.60
CA PHE A 301 12.56 8.90 5.20
C PHE A 301 11.47 8.88 6.28
N HIS A 302 10.30 8.33 5.97
CA HIS A 302 9.19 8.24 6.92
C HIS A 302 9.55 7.38 8.14
N CYS A 303 10.27 6.26 7.95
CA CYS A 303 10.75 5.45 9.07
C CYS A 303 11.74 6.23 9.96
N ALA A 304 12.71 6.92 9.36
CA ALA A 304 13.70 7.72 10.10
C ALA A 304 13.05 8.89 10.86
N LEU A 305 12.08 9.56 10.25
CA LEU A 305 11.34 10.66 10.88
C LEU A 305 10.49 10.16 12.06
N GLY A 306 9.75 9.07 11.87
CA GLY A 306 8.97 8.44 12.93
C GLY A 306 9.83 7.99 14.10
N GLU A 307 11.02 7.48 13.80
CA GLU A 307 11.99 7.06 14.80
C GLU A 307 12.62 8.22 15.56
N ALA A 308 12.96 9.30 14.86
CA ALA A 308 13.50 10.52 15.47
C ALA A 308 12.52 11.13 16.49
N VAL A 309 11.22 11.15 16.16
CA VAL A 309 10.19 11.79 16.96
C VAL A 309 9.69 10.88 18.10
N ASN A 310 9.38 9.63 17.79
CA ASN A 310 8.67 8.72 18.69
C ASN A 310 9.54 7.54 19.20
N GLY A 311 10.84 7.57 18.92
CA GLY A 311 11.78 6.53 19.30
C GLY A 311 11.78 5.32 18.36
N PRO A 312 12.62 4.31 18.62
CA PRO A 312 12.81 3.14 17.76
C PRO A 312 11.52 2.50 17.23
N GLY A 313 11.39 2.42 15.91
CA GLY A 313 10.19 1.92 15.23
C GLY A 313 8.93 2.80 15.36
N GLY A 314 9.09 4.06 15.75
CA GLY A 314 8.02 5.05 15.86
C GLY A 314 7.44 5.46 14.51
N TYR A 315 6.27 6.10 14.55
CA TYR A 315 5.54 6.57 13.38
C TYR A 315 5.34 8.08 13.46
N PHE A 316 5.53 8.77 12.35
CA PHE A 316 5.22 10.20 12.22
C PHE A 316 4.84 10.53 10.76
N GLY A 317 3.84 9.80 10.25
CA GLY A 317 3.37 9.87 8.86
C GLY A 317 4.02 8.83 7.95
N HIS A 318 3.25 8.30 7.00
CA HIS A 318 3.71 7.36 5.96
C HIS A 318 3.70 7.96 4.54
N ASP A 319 3.16 9.16 4.40
CA ASP A 319 3.20 10.01 3.21
C ASP A 319 3.23 11.49 3.63
N LEU A 320 3.30 12.42 2.68
CA LEU A 320 3.40 13.87 2.96
C LEU A 320 2.15 14.43 3.67
N SER A 321 0.96 13.93 3.33
CA SER A 321 -0.30 14.35 3.95
C SER A 321 -0.37 13.85 5.40
N ALA A 322 0.01 12.60 5.64
CA ALA A 322 0.06 12.01 6.96
C ALA A 322 1.12 12.68 7.85
N VAL A 323 2.25 13.12 7.29
CA VAL A 323 3.23 13.95 8.01
C VAL A 323 2.59 15.29 8.40
N ALA A 324 1.93 15.98 7.46
CA ALA A 324 1.25 17.24 7.74
C ALA A 324 0.16 17.09 8.82
N ASP A 325 -0.57 15.96 8.83
CA ASP A 325 -1.53 15.64 9.88
C ASP A 325 -0.86 15.40 11.23
N CYS A 326 0.27 14.68 11.27
CA CYS A 326 1.02 14.47 12.51
C CYS A 326 1.54 15.80 13.09
N LEU A 327 1.96 16.72 12.22
CA LEU A 327 2.40 18.08 12.60
C LEU A 327 1.27 18.96 13.14
N ARG A 328 -0.01 18.60 12.97
CA ARG A 328 -1.15 19.28 13.61
C ARG A 328 -1.37 18.84 15.07
N GLY A 329 -0.61 17.85 15.53
CA GLY A 329 -0.54 17.41 16.92
C GLY A 329 -1.26 16.10 17.23
N GLY A 330 -1.03 15.61 18.44
CA GLY A 330 -1.55 14.33 18.93
C GLY A 330 -0.75 13.08 18.52
N TYR A 331 0.32 13.21 17.73
CA TYR A 331 1.15 12.09 17.24
C TYR A 331 2.63 12.15 17.67
N GLY A 332 2.97 12.98 18.67
CA GLY A 332 4.35 13.17 19.13
C GLY A 332 4.72 14.64 19.13
N ALA A 333 5.79 14.99 18.42
CA ALA A 333 6.27 16.37 18.30
C ALA A 333 5.20 17.31 17.70
N GLU A 334 5.05 18.49 18.31
CA GLU A 334 4.17 19.55 17.84
C GLU A 334 5.00 20.79 17.49
N PRO A 335 4.83 21.39 16.29
CA PRO A 335 5.49 22.63 15.92
C PRO A 335 5.15 23.77 16.89
N PRO A 336 6.11 24.67 17.18
CA PRO A 336 7.47 24.71 16.64
C PRO A 336 8.44 23.77 17.37
N PHE A 337 9.26 23.05 16.60
CA PHE A 337 10.38 22.25 17.12
C PHE A 337 11.57 22.24 16.14
N THR A 338 12.74 21.83 16.62
CA THR A 338 13.96 21.75 15.82
C THR A 338 14.23 20.31 15.38
N LEU A 339 14.52 20.09 14.11
CA LEU A 339 14.93 18.81 13.55
C LEU A 339 16.37 18.91 13.02
N VAL A 340 17.31 18.23 13.68
CA VAL A 340 18.69 18.11 13.21
C VAL A 340 18.80 16.88 12.33
N TRP A 341 19.00 17.08 11.03
CA TRP A 341 19.12 16.02 10.03
C TRP A 341 20.60 15.73 9.73
N HIS A 342 21.09 14.60 10.24
CA HIS A 342 22.45 14.11 10.00
C HIS A 342 22.54 13.32 8.70
N ASP A 343 23.66 13.38 8.00
CA ASP A 343 23.93 12.57 6.79
C ASP A 343 22.86 12.77 5.68
N ALA A 344 22.33 13.99 5.55
CA ALA A 344 21.27 14.34 4.58
C ALA A 344 21.67 14.14 3.11
N ASP A 345 22.98 14.02 2.82
CA ASP A 345 23.50 13.80 1.47
C ASP A 345 23.00 12.48 0.84
N VAL A 346 22.72 11.46 1.66
CA VAL A 346 22.16 10.19 1.18
C VAL A 346 20.76 10.42 0.59
N ALA A 347 19.89 11.10 1.33
CA ALA A 347 18.55 11.44 0.87
C ALA A 347 18.60 12.33 -0.39
N ARG A 348 19.49 13.33 -0.40
CA ARG A 348 19.67 14.20 -1.57
C ARG A 348 20.12 13.43 -2.82
N ALA A 349 20.93 12.38 -2.67
CA ALA A 349 21.39 11.57 -3.79
C ALA A 349 20.37 10.51 -4.25
N CYS A 350 19.44 10.09 -3.39
CA CYS A 350 18.55 8.95 -3.66
C CYS A 350 17.09 9.34 -3.92
N LEU A 351 16.60 10.46 -3.37
CA LEU A 351 15.17 10.81 -3.44
C LEU A 351 14.83 11.56 -4.73
N GLY A 352 13.73 11.16 -5.38
CA GLY A 352 13.22 11.80 -6.59
C GLY A 352 14.10 11.66 -7.85
N VAL A 353 15.13 10.80 -7.83
CA VAL A 353 16.09 10.66 -8.95
C VAL A 353 15.64 9.73 -10.07
N THR A 354 14.64 8.88 -9.85
CA THR A 354 14.15 7.94 -10.87
C THR A 354 13.11 8.62 -11.76
N PRO A 355 13.31 8.70 -13.09
CA PRO A 355 12.30 9.19 -14.00
C PRO A 355 11.00 8.38 -13.89
N CYS A 356 9.89 9.04 -13.59
CA CYS A 356 8.56 8.45 -13.52
C CYS A 356 7.66 9.14 -14.54
N ARG A 357 6.81 8.39 -15.23
CA ARG A 357 5.74 8.97 -16.08
C ARG A 357 4.43 9.18 -15.31
N ASP A 358 4.29 8.54 -14.16
CA ASP A 358 3.26 8.82 -13.18
C ASP A 358 3.81 9.82 -12.13
N ARG A 359 3.12 9.95 -10.99
CA ARG A 359 3.58 10.82 -9.91
C ARG A 359 4.92 10.32 -9.36
N ARG A 360 5.97 11.13 -9.48
CA ARG A 360 7.29 10.77 -8.92
C ARG A 360 7.26 10.87 -7.39
N PRO A 361 8.08 10.07 -6.68
CA PRO A 361 8.35 10.30 -5.27
C PRO A 361 8.91 11.71 -5.02
N PRO A 362 8.69 12.28 -3.82
CA PRO A 362 9.23 13.58 -3.46
C PRO A 362 10.76 13.57 -3.46
N THR A 363 11.34 14.71 -3.85
CA THR A 363 12.77 15.03 -3.70
C THR A 363 13.10 15.38 -2.27
N PHE A 364 14.39 15.37 -1.94
CA PHE A 364 14.89 15.90 -0.66
C PHE A 364 14.45 17.35 -0.42
N GLU A 365 14.51 18.21 -1.44
CA GLU A 365 14.15 19.61 -1.37
C GLU A 365 12.67 19.82 -1.08
N GLU A 366 11.78 19.00 -1.68
CA GLU A 366 10.35 19.05 -1.39
C GLU A 366 10.02 18.60 0.04
N LEU A 367 10.75 17.63 0.58
CA LEU A 367 10.62 17.24 1.99
C LEU A 367 11.03 18.36 2.94
N LEU A 368 12.10 19.11 2.62
CA LEU A 368 12.51 20.28 3.41
C LEU A 368 11.45 21.39 3.37
N VAL A 369 10.89 21.67 2.19
CA VAL A 369 9.80 22.65 2.05
C VAL A 369 8.61 22.23 2.90
N LEU A 370 8.17 20.97 2.81
CA LEU A 370 7.06 20.47 3.62
C LEU A 370 7.29 20.69 5.12
N LEU A 371 8.46 20.30 5.63
CA LEU A 371 8.77 20.41 7.06
C LEU A 371 8.81 21.89 7.52
N THR A 372 9.47 22.75 6.76
CA THR A 372 9.63 24.17 7.10
C THR A 372 8.32 24.96 6.99
N GLU A 373 7.50 24.69 5.97
CA GLU A 373 6.16 25.30 5.83
C GLU A 373 5.21 24.90 6.97
N ASN A 374 5.42 23.72 7.56
CA ASN A 374 4.65 23.26 8.72
C ASN A 374 5.32 23.59 10.07
N GLY A 375 6.24 24.57 10.10
CA GLY A 375 6.78 25.14 11.34
C GLY A 375 7.90 24.33 12.02
N VAL A 376 8.55 23.41 11.29
CA VAL A 376 9.73 22.69 11.76
C VAL A 376 11.00 23.45 11.36
N ASP A 377 11.86 23.74 12.32
CA ASP A 377 13.17 24.35 12.07
C ASP A 377 14.21 23.26 11.76
N VAL A 378 14.57 23.10 10.48
CA VAL A 378 15.45 22.02 10.02
C VAL A 378 16.91 22.48 9.92
N HIS A 379 17.81 21.79 10.62
CA HIS A 379 19.26 22.02 10.58
C HIS A 379 19.96 20.81 9.96
N ILE A 380 20.70 21.02 8.88
CA ILE A 380 21.52 19.96 8.27
C ILE A 380 22.86 19.89 9.01
N ALA A 381 23.23 18.70 9.49
CA ALA A 381 24.42 18.47 10.31
C ALA A 381 25.41 17.50 9.66
#